data_AF-A0A1I7X6M3-F1
#
_entry.id   AF-A0A1I7X6M3-F1
#
_cell.length_a   1.000
_cell.length_b   1.000
_cell.length_c   1.000
_cell.angle_alpha   90.00
_cell.angle_beta   90.00
_cell.angle_gamma   90.00
#
_symmetry.space_group_name_H-M   'P 1'
#
loop_
_entity.id
_entity.type
_entity.pdbx_description
1 polymer ?
#
loop_
_entity_poly.entity_id
_entity_poly.type
_entity_poly.pdbx_seq_one_letter_code
_entity_poly.pdbx_strand_id
1 'polypeptide(L)'
;MSAQITDYVDSRVTMQPIGTLPPRTNGNSRHSSTPSEADTSGLSDGMRIQLDTTIALAEDPIAQNNYVAGLFKEISQLEPSRRAEQCSALLTLHQMIGEGSFTTWDENFKPLLLHIFEVLKVSDAGLKKQALRLLSKICLAQPARLYDLAEMTVFKVLDSVTDEENLQVIHVADECLKTLAIHLPLHIVIRALNPIIAQLSDPRVGPSLKMLTRLVEAMEPDELLPVLPDITPGVVNVSLI
;
A
#
# COMPACT_ATOMS: atom_id res chain seq x y z
N MET A 1 -50.24 31.09 24.00
CA MET A 1 -50.02 32.26 23.13
C MET A 1 -49.70 31.74 21.75
N SER A 2 -50.28 32.35 20.71
CA SER A 2 -50.21 31.86 19.33
C SER A 2 -49.33 32.76 18.46
N ALA A 3 -48.49 32.17 17.63
CA ALA A 3 -47.93 32.68 16.37
C ALA A 3 -47.27 31.46 15.69
N GLN A 4 -47.69 30.92 14.55
CA GLN A 4 -47.87 31.51 13.22
C GLN A 4 -46.62 32.21 12.68
N ILE A 5 -45.93 31.50 11.77
CA ILE A 5 -44.98 32.04 10.80
C ILE A 5 -45.41 31.49 9.43
N THR A 6 -46.11 32.33 8.67
CA THR A 6 -46.03 32.42 7.19
C THR A 6 -44.59 32.79 6.81
N ASP A 7 -44.01 32.46 5.65
CA ASP A 7 -44.53 32.24 4.30
C ASP A 7 -43.58 31.30 3.53
N TYR A 8 -44.11 30.54 2.56
CA TYR A 8 -43.36 30.35 1.30
C TYR A 8 -44.34 30.16 0.13
N VAL A 9 -44.16 30.97 -0.91
CA VAL A 9 -45.12 31.12 -2.01
C VAL A 9 -44.79 30.19 -3.18
N ASP A 10 -45.86 29.77 -3.85
CA ASP A 10 -45.93 28.91 -5.05
C ASP A 10 -45.08 29.43 -6.23
N SER A 11 -44.50 28.50 -7.01
CA SER A 11 -44.11 28.70 -8.42
C SER A 11 -44.18 27.39 -9.21
N ARG A 12 -45.42 26.93 -9.39
CA ARG A 12 -45.94 25.85 -10.26
C ARG A 12 -45.34 25.73 -11.69
N VAL A 13 -45.29 24.45 -12.13
CA VAL A 13 -45.68 23.93 -13.47
C VAL A 13 -44.69 24.26 -14.62
N THR A 14 -44.26 23.29 -15.45
CA THR A 14 -45.09 22.52 -16.40
C THR A 14 -44.46 21.19 -16.85
N MET A 15 -45.27 20.15 -17.06
CA MET A 15 -44.94 18.90 -17.78
C MET A 15 -45.72 18.82 -19.11
N GLN A 16 -45.16 18.12 -20.14
CA GLN A 16 -45.82 17.32 -21.22
C GLN A 16 -44.93 17.29 -22.52
N PRO A 17 -45.16 16.41 -23.53
CA PRO A 17 -45.54 14.98 -23.50
C PRO A 17 -44.72 14.12 -24.53
N ILE A 18 -45.19 12.90 -24.84
CA ILE A 18 -44.51 11.82 -25.62
C ILE A 18 -44.70 11.85 -27.16
N GLY A 19 -43.65 11.44 -27.89
CA GLY A 19 -43.66 10.98 -29.31
C GLY A 19 -42.23 10.85 -29.90
N THR A 20 -41.88 10.15 -30.99
CA THR A 20 -42.54 9.10 -31.83
C THR A 20 -41.45 8.36 -32.67
N LEU A 21 -41.66 7.09 -33.08
CA LEU A 21 -40.77 6.29 -33.97
C LEU A 21 -41.16 6.42 -35.47
N PRO A 22 -40.23 6.32 -36.47
CA PRO A 22 -39.85 5.02 -37.11
C PRO A 22 -38.44 5.04 -37.80
N PRO A 23 -38.09 4.17 -38.79
CA PRO A 23 -38.06 2.71 -38.81
C PRO A 23 -36.64 2.11 -39.10
N ARG A 24 -36.51 0.78 -39.05
CA ARG A 24 -35.29 0.02 -39.43
C ARG A 24 -35.14 -0.13 -40.95
N THR A 25 -33.91 -0.16 -41.46
CA THR A 25 -33.55 -0.84 -42.72
C THR A 25 -32.40 -1.83 -42.48
N ASN A 26 -32.27 -2.82 -43.37
CA ASN A 26 -31.50 -4.04 -43.15
C ASN A 26 -30.38 -4.18 -44.21
N GLY A 27 -29.18 -4.61 -43.82
CA GLY A 27 -28.05 -4.75 -44.74
C GLY A 27 -26.95 -5.65 -44.20
N ASN A 28 -26.82 -6.86 -44.76
CA ASN A 28 -25.76 -7.81 -44.44
C ASN A 28 -24.39 -7.32 -44.92
N SER A 29 -23.33 -7.60 -44.14
CA SER A 29 -22.21 -8.38 -44.68
C SER A 29 -21.39 -9.06 -43.58
N ARG A 30 -20.78 -10.20 -43.93
CA ARG A 30 -19.89 -11.00 -43.05
C ARG A 30 -18.47 -10.44 -43.09
N HIS A 31 -17.68 -10.58 -42.02
CA HIS A 31 -16.44 -11.38 -42.06
C HIS A 31 -15.76 -11.57 -40.69
N SER A 32 -15.16 -12.76 -40.53
CA SER A 32 -14.05 -13.14 -39.63
C SER A 32 -14.01 -12.65 -38.18
N SER A 33 -14.22 -13.58 -37.26
CA SER A 33 -13.68 -13.53 -35.91
C SER A 33 -12.15 -13.68 -35.92
N THR A 34 -11.45 -12.79 -35.22
CA THR A 34 -10.08 -13.01 -34.70
C THR A 34 -10.05 -12.59 -33.23
N PRO A 35 -9.16 -13.17 -32.39
CA PRO A 35 -9.26 -13.02 -30.93
C PRO A 35 -8.93 -11.60 -30.47
N SER A 36 -9.48 -11.23 -29.32
CA SER A 36 -9.13 -10.00 -28.61
C SER A 36 -7.66 -10.05 -28.19
N GLU A 37 -6.81 -9.25 -28.83
CA GLU A 37 -5.58 -8.80 -28.19
C GLU A 37 -5.99 -7.82 -27.07
N ALA A 38 -5.36 -7.96 -25.90
CA ALA A 38 -5.73 -7.16 -24.73
C ALA A 38 -5.24 -5.71 -24.89
N ASP A 39 -6.07 -4.74 -24.50
CA ASP A 39 -5.73 -3.32 -24.53
C ASP A 39 -4.55 -2.98 -23.62
N THR A 40 -3.32 -2.98 -24.16
CA THR A 40 -2.13 -2.42 -23.49
C THR A 40 -1.88 -0.96 -23.89
N SER A 41 -2.82 -0.32 -24.58
CA SER A 41 -2.68 1.01 -25.19
C SER A 41 -2.86 2.19 -24.19
N GLY A 42 -2.25 2.07 -23.01
CA GLY A 42 -2.23 3.10 -21.97
C GLY A 42 -0.86 3.35 -21.33
N LEU A 43 0.15 2.54 -21.66
CA LEU A 43 1.51 2.70 -21.13
C LEU A 43 2.33 3.60 -22.05
N SER A 44 3.06 4.55 -21.45
CA SER A 44 4.05 5.33 -22.19
C SER A 44 5.16 4.42 -22.73
N ASP A 45 5.72 4.77 -23.89
CA ASP A 45 6.69 3.92 -24.60
C ASP A 45 7.91 3.58 -23.73
N GLY A 46 8.39 4.55 -22.93
CA GLY A 46 9.45 4.34 -21.96
C GLY A 46 9.10 3.35 -20.83
N MET A 47 7.85 3.31 -20.37
CA MET A 47 7.40 2.35 -19.35
C MET A 47 7.38 0.91 -19.91
N ARG A 48 7.04 0.75 -21.19
CA ARG A 48 7.10 -0.55 -21.89
C ARG A 48 8.53 -1.03 -22.07
N ILE A 49 9.42 -0.16 -22.56
CA ILE A 49 10.85 -0.49 -22.72
C ILE A 49 11.48 -0.86 -21.37
N GLN A 50 11.11 -0.18 -20.28
CA GLN A 50 11.60 -0.50 -18.94
C GLN A 50 11.08 -1.87 -18.45
N LEU A 51 9.80 -2.17 -18.66
CA LEU A 51 9.18 -3.48 -18.38
C LEU A 51 9.86 -4.63 -19.14
N ASP A 52 10.06 -4.46 -20.45
CA ASP A 52 10.73 -5.48 -21.29
C ASP A 52 12.18 -5.71 -20.82
N THR A 53 12.86 -4.65 -20.36
CA THR A 53 14.21 -4.72 -19.80
C THR A 53 14.25 -5.46 -18.46
N THR A 54 13.34 -5.16 -17.53
CA THR A 54 13.33 -5.80 -16.21
C THR A 54 12.90 -7.27 -16.28
N ILE A 55 11.97 -7.61 -17.19
CA ILE A 55 11.62 -9.01 -17.47
C ILE A 55 12.81 -9.78 -18.03
N ALA A 56 13.56 -9.22 -19.00
CA ALA A 56 14.73 -9.89 -19.56
C ALA A 56 15.83 -10.17 -18.52
N LEU A 57 15.97 -9.30 -17.50
CA LEU A 57 16.90 -9.54 -16.39
C LEU A 57 16.51 -10.74 -15.50
N ALA A 58 15.27 -11.25 -15.55
CA ALA A 58 14.87 -12.39 -14.74
C ALA A 58 15.60 -13.70 -15.12
N GLU A 59 16.06 -13.81 -16.38
CA GLU A 59 16.76 -14.98 -16.92
C GLU A 59 18.27 -15.01 -16.59
N ASP A 60 18.87 -13.86 -16.22
CA ASP A 60 20.27 -13.74 -15.82
C ASP A 60 20.39 -13.15 -14.39
N PRO A 61 20.52 -14.03 -13.37
CA PRO A 61 20.70 -13.61 -11.98
C PRO A 61 21.95 -12.73 -11.74
N ILE A 62 23.00 -12.85 -12.55
CA ILE A 62 24.23 -12.06 -12.39
C ILE A 62 23.98 -10.64 -12.93
N ALA A 63 23.38 -10.51 -14.12
CA ALA A 63 22.96 -9.22 -14.65
C ALA A 63 21.94 -8.53 -13.74
N GLN A 64 20.96 -9.27 -13.22
CA GLN A 64 19.98 -8.74 -12.27
C GLN A 64 20.64 -8.22 -10.98
N ASN A 65 21.53 -9.01 -10.37
CA ASN A 65 22.26 -8.59 -9.16
C ASN A 65 23.05 -7.29 -9.39
N ASN A 66 23.74 -7.17 -10.53
CA ASN A 66 24.48 -5.96 -10.90
C ASN A 66 23.54 -4.75 -11.09
N TYR A 67 22.38 -4.95 -11.71
CA TYR A 67 21.37 -3.91 -11.92
C TYR A 67 20.78 -3.44 -10.58
N VAL A 68 20.34 -4.38 -9.73
CA VAL A 68 19.78 -4.12 -8.40
C VAL A 68 20.81 -3.41 -7.49
N ALA A 69 22.09 -3.80 -7.54
CA ALA A 69 23.16 -3.09 -6.83
C ALA A 69 23.32 -1.62 -7.30
N GLY A 70 23.08 -1.35 -8.59
CA GLY A 70 22.97 0.02 -9.13
C GLY A 70 21.82 0.81 -8.51
N LEU A 71 20.62 0.21 -8.43
CA LEU A 71 19.44 0.83 -7.80
C LEU A 71 19.68 1.09 -6.30
N PHE A 72 20.30 0.15 -5.59
CA PHE A 72 20.67 0.32 -4.19
C PHE A 72 21.68 1.46 -3.98
N LYS A 73 22.69 1.58 -4.85
CA LYS A 73 23.65 2.70 -4.82
C LYS A 73 22.97 4.06 -5.04
N GLU A 74 21.92 4.12 -5.85
CA GLU A 74 21.13 5.35 -6.04
C GLU A 74 20.33 5.69 -4.78
N ILE A 75 19.64 4.71 -4.20
CA ILE A 75 18.85 4.88 -2.97
C ILE A 75 19.74 5.25 -1.78
N SER A 76 20.92 4.63 -1.64
CA SER A 76 21.81 4.81 -0.48
C SER A 76 22.44 6.20 -0.36
N GLN A 77 22.36 7.03 -1.40
CA GLN A 77 22.98 8.37 -1.36
C GLN A 77 22.16 9.37 -0.54
N LEU A 78 20.83 9.25 -0.52
CA LEU A 78 19.86 10.07 0.25
C LEU A 78 19.92 11.62 0.05
N GLU A 79 20.88 12.11 -0.74
CA GLU A 79 21.09 13.51 -1.10
C GLU A 79 19.83 14.16 -1.70
N PRO A 80 19.42 15.36 -1.24
CA PRO A 80 18.24 16.08 -1.76
C PRO A 80 18.30 16.41 -3.25
N SER A 81 19.51 16.49 -3.83
CA SER A 81 19.69 16.73 -5.27
C SER A 81 19.32 15.54 -6.15
N ARG A 82 19.21 14.32 -5.59
CA ARG A 82 19.00 13.07 -6.33
C ARG A 82 17.65 12.39 -6.06
N ARG A 83 16.67 13.17 -5.58
CA ARG A 83 15.34 12.66 -5.18
C ARG A 83 14.57 12.04 -6.33
N ALA A 84 14.76 12.52 -7.56
CA ALA A 84 14.12 11.96 -8.75
C ALA A 84 14.66 10.56 -9.07
N GLU A 85 15.99 10.39 -9.02
CA GLU A 85 16.69 9.13 -9.27
C GLU A 85 16.42 8.11 -8.15
N GLN A 86 16.44 8.54 -6.89
CA GLN A 86 16.07 7.71 -5.73
C GLN A 86 14.62 7.21 -5.84
N CYS A 87 13.68 8.08 -6.22
CA CYS A 87 12.29 7.71 -6.42
C CYS A 87 12.12 6.74 -7.61
N SER A 88 12.83 6.99 -8.72
CA SER A 88 12.86 6.11 -9.89
C SER A 88 13.42 4.71 -9.55
N ALA A 89 14.49 4.64 -8.75
CA ALA A 89 15.06 3.37 -8.29
C ALA A 89 14.08 2.58 -7.40
N LEU A 90 13.42 3.23 -6.45
CA LEU A 90 12.37 2.60 -5.62
C LEU A 90 11.15 2.17 -6.45
N LEU A 91 10.78 2.93 -7.49
CA LEU A 91 9.70 2.57 -8.40
C LEU A 91 10.06 1.37 -9.28
N THR A 92 11.30 1.31 -9.77
CA THR A 92 11.83 0.19 -10.55
C THR A 92 11.81 -1.10 -9.72
N LEU A 93 12.29 -1.07 -8.47
CA LEU A 93 12.22 -2.21 -7.56
C LEU A 93 10.76 -2.63 -7.28
N HIS A 94 9.85 -1.68 -7.11
CA HIS A 94 8.43 -1.96 -6.91
C HIS A 94 7.81 -2.65 -8.13
N GLN A 95 8.17 -2.20 -9.32
CA GLN A 95 7.76 -2.79 -10.59
C GLN A 95 8.31 -4.22 -10.74
N MET A 96 9.62 -4.44 -10.55
CA MET A 96 10.24 -5.77 -10.67
C MET A 96 9.59 -6.82 -9.76
N ILE A 97 9.23 -6.42 -8.53
CA ILE A 97 8.52 -7.29 -7.58
C ILE A 97 7.06 -7.49 -8.00
N GLY A 98 6.45 -6.50 -8.68
CA GLY A 98 5.05 -6.55 -9.10
C GLY A 98 4.76 -7.34 -10.37
N GLU A 99 5.70 -7.38 -11.30
CA GLU A 99 5.65 -8.23 -12.49
C GLU A 99 6.27 -9.62 -12.26
N GLY A 100 6.92 -9.84 -11.11
CA GLY A 100 7.55 -11.11 -10.74
C GLY A 100 8.95 -11.34 -11.34
N SER A 101 9.56 -10.31 -11.96
CA SER A 101 10.90 -10.40 -12.54
C SER A 101 12.03 -10.36 -11.51
N PHE A 102 11.77 -9.86 -10.30
CA PHE A 102 12.73 -9.92 -9.18
C PHE A 102 12.90 -11.37 -8.69
N THR A 103 13.97 -12.04 -9.11
CA THR A 103 14.24 -13.47 -8.83
C THR A 103 15.33 -13.67 -7.77
N THR A 104 16.28 -12.73 -7.66
CA THR A 104 17.44 -12.74 -6.75
C THR A 104 17.11 -12.32 -5.31
N TRP A 105 16.07 -12.94 -4.72
CA TRP A 105 15.60 -12.59 -3.38
C TRP A 105 16.56 -12.96 -2.25
N ASP A 106 17.29 -14.07 -2.36
CA ASP A 106 18.14 -14.56 -1.27
C ASP A 106 19.36 -13.64 -1.03
N GLU A 107 19.90 -13.07 -2.11
CA GLU A 107 20.97 -12.08 -2.08
C GLU A 107 20.45 -10.70 -1.63
N ASN A 108 19.34 -10.25 -2.22
CA ASN A 108 18.96 -8.83 -2.18
C ASN A 108 17.89 -8.46 -1.14
N PHE A 109 17.16 -9.41 -0.54
CA PHE A 109 16.06 -9.09 0.38
C PHE A 109 16.50 -8.25 1.59
N LYS A 110 17.59 -8.65 2.27
CA LYS A 110 18.07 -7.92 3.46
C LYS A 110 18.61 -6.52 3.08
N PRO A 111 19.48 -6.35 2.07
CA PRO A 111 19.86 -5.02 1.56
C PRO A 111 18.66 -4.15 1.18
N LEU A 112 17.71 -4.68 0.42
CA LEU A 112 16.48 -3.98 0.00
C LEU A 112 15.70 -3.44 1.19
N LEU A 113 15.46 -4.28 2.20
CA LEU A 113 14.71 -3.88 3.40
C LEU A 113 15.44 -2.83 4.23
N LEU A 114 16.78 -2.93 4.34
CA LEU A 114 17.59 -1.91 5.01
C LEU A 114 17.55 -0.57 4.26
N HIS A 115 17.67 -0.56 2.93
CA HIS A 115 17.54 0.67 2.13
C HIS A 115 16.17 1.32 2.29
N ILE A 116 15.09 0.54 2.33
CA ILE A 116 13.74 1.03 2.64
C ILE A 116 13.72 1.71 4.02
N PHE A 117 14.28 1.06 5.06
CA PHE A 117 14.30 1.62 6.41
C PHE A 117 15.13 2.90 6.56
N GLU A 118 16.20 3.08 5.78
CA GLU A 118 16.92 4.35 5.73
C GLU A 118 16.10 5.45 5.03
N VAL A 119 15.42 5.11 3.92
CA VAL A 119 14.52 6.05 3.22
C VAL A 119 13.36 6.51 4.12
N LEU A 120 12.80 5.64 4.97
CA LEU A 120 11.73 6.01 5.89
C LEU A 120 12.13 7.10 6.91
N LYS A 121 13.42 7.33 7.13
CA LYS A 121 13.93 8.41 8.02
C LYS A 121 14.10 9.75 7.30
N VAL A 122 14.08 9.77 5.96
CA VAL A 122 14.29 10.99 5.18
C VAL A 122 13.07 11.90 5.30
N SER A 123 13.29 13.19 5.53
CA SER A 123 12.27 14.24 5.46
C SER A 123 11.83 14.52 4.02
N ASP A 124 11.27 13.51 3.36
CA ASP A 124 10.74 13.57 1.99
C ASP A 124 9.47 12.72 1.86
N ALA A 125 8.33 13.39 1.74
CA ALA A 125 7.05 12.71 1.62
C ALA A 125 6.91 11.85 0.34
N GLY A 126 7.63 12.20 -0.74
CA GLY A 126 7.63 11.43 -1.99
C GLY A 126 8.32 10.09 -1.80
N LEU A 127 9.56 10.13 -1.31
CA LEU A 127 10.35 8.93 -1.02
C LEU A 127 9.71 8.06 0.06
N LYS A 128 9.27 8.62 1.19
CA LYS A 128 8.59 7.86 2.26
C LYS A 128 7.41 7.06 1.70
N LYS A 129 6.51 7.70 0.93
CA LYS A 129 5.37 7.01 0.30
C LYS A 129 5.82 5.88 -0.64
N GLN A 130 6.86 6.09 -1.44
CA GLN A 130 7.33 5.06 -2.37
C GLN A 130 8.00 3.88 -1.65
N ALA A 131 8.78 4.15 -0.60
CA ALA A 131 9.36 3.13 0.28
C ALA A 131 8.30 2.31 1.03
N LEU A 132 7.26 2.96 1.56
CA LEU A 132 6.12 2.28 2.21
C LEU A 132 5.36 1.37 1.23
N ARG A 133 5.09 1.85 0.00
CA ARG A 133 4.45 1.05 -1.06
C ARG A 133 5.31 -0.14 -1.48
N LEU A 134 6.63 0.06 -1.59
CA LEU A 134 7.59 -1.01 -1.87
C LEU A 134 7.60 -2.06 -0.74
N LEU A 135 7.56 -1.63 0.53
CA LEU A 135 7.45 -2.53 1.67
C LEU A 135 6.15 -3.35 1.67
N SER A 136 5.00 -2.72 1.43
CA SER A 136 3.72 -3.42 1.23
C SER A 136 3.82 -4.47 0.13
N LYS A 137 4.49 -4.12 -0.98
CA LYS A 137 4.63 -4.99 -2.14
C LYS A 137 5.56 -6.18 -1.89
N ILE A 138 6.64 -5.99 -1.13
CA ILE A 138 7.50 -7.08 -0.63
C ILE A 138 6.70 -8.01 0.29
N CYS A 139 5.89 -7.46 1.20
CA CYS A 139 5.08 -8.25 2.11
C CYS A 139 4.05 -9.12 1.38
N LEU A 140 3.38 -8.58 0.36
CA LEU A 140 2.46 -9.33 -0.51
C LEU A 140 3.17 -10.43 -1.32
N ALA A 141 4.39 -10.16 -1.82
CA ALA A 141 5.10 -11.09 -2.70
C ALA A 141 5.84 -12.21 -1.95
N GLN A 142 6.40 -11.92 -0.77
CA GLN A 142 7.29 -12.80 -0.02
C GLN A 142 7.12 -12.63 1.52
N PRO A 143 5.92 -12.87 2.08
CA PRO A 143 5.63 -12.59 3.49
C PRO A 143 6.55 -13.35 4.45
N ALA A 144 6.84 -14.62 4.15
CA ALA A 144 7.70 -15.48 4.96
C ALA A 144 9.12 -14.92 5.19
N ARG A 145 9.66 -14.13 4.25
CA ARG A 145 10.99 -13.51 4.38
C ARG A 145 11.03 -12.43 5.47
N LEU A 146 9.88 -11.83 5.78
CA LEU A 146 9.75 -10.82 6.84
C LEU A 146 9.61 -11.42 8.24
N TYR A 147 9.39 -12.73 8.42
CA TYR A 147 9.02 -13.29 9.73
C TYR A 147 10.08 -13.05 10.82
N ASP A 148 11.36 -13.29 10.52
CA ASP A 148 12.49 -13.01 11.43
C ASP A 148 12.72 -11.51 11.69
N LEU A 149 12.12 -10.64 10.87
CA LEU A 149 12.27 -9.18 10.89
C LEU A 149 10.94 -8.47 11.17
N ALA A 150 9.88 -9.19 11.54
CA ALA A 150 8.51 -8.71 11.57
C ALA A 150 8.32 -7.57 12.59
N GLU A 151 8.79 -7.79 13.83
CA GLU A 151 8.76 -6.81 14.92
C GLU A 151 9.55 -5.54 14.56
N MET A 152 10.76 -5.68 14.00
CA MET A 152 11.56 -4.55 13.50
C MET A 152 10.84 -3.80 12.38
N THR A 153 10.20 -4.52 11.45
CA THR A 153 9.47 -3.92 10.31
C THR A 153 8.28 -3.10 10.78
N VAL A 154 7.49 -3.63 11.73
CA VAL A 154 6.37 -2.92 12.35
C VAL A 154 6.86 -1.64 13.03
N PHE A 155 7.91 -1.72 13.87
CA PHE A 155 8.47 -0.52 14.50
C PHE A 155 8.97 0.51 13.48
N LYS A 156 9.65 0.09 12.41
CA LYS A 156 10.13 1.02 11.37
C LYS A 156 9.02 1.75 10.64
N VAL A 157 7.86 1.12 10.42
CA VAL A 157 6.70 1.80 9.83
C VAL A 157 6.02 2.73 10.84
N LEU A 158 5.84 2.30 12.09
CA LEU A 158 5.29 3.15 13.17
C LEU A 158 6.16 4.39 13.43
N ASP A 159 7.48 4.21 13.53
CA ASP A 159 8.44 5.31 13.70
C ASP A 159 8.40 6.29 12.51
N SER A 160 8.12 5.82 11.28
CA SER A 160 8.10 6.67 10.08
C SER A 160 6.94 7.67 10.02
N VAL A 161 5.88 7.44 10.81
CA VAL A 161 4.71 8.31 10.97
C VAL A 161 4.64 9.04 12.30
N THR A 162 5.56 8.75 13.22
CA THR A 162 5.73 9.57 14.43
C THR A 162 6.11 10.99 14.01
N ASP A 163 5.35 11.97 14.51
CA ASP A 163 5.51 13.40 14.21
C ASP A 163 5.45 13.77 12.70
N GLU A 164 4.84 12.91 11.86
CA GLU A 164 4.67 13.18 10.42
C GLU A 164 3.42 14.05 10.17
N GLU A 165 3.61 15.23 9.59
CA GLU A 165 2.50 16.14 9.25
C GLU A 165 1.81 15.79 7.92
N ASN A 166 2.49 15.04 7.04
CA ASN A 166 1.98 14.74 5.72
C ASN A 166 0.91 13.63 5.75
N LEU A 167 -0.37 14.03 5.72
CA LEU A 167 -1.52 13.13 5.71
C LEU A 167 -1.46 12.02 4.64
N GLN A 168 -0.79 12.26 3.50
CA GLN A 168 -0.63 11.25 2.45
C GLN A 168 0.45 10.22 2.79
N VAL A 169 1.48 10.59 3.55
CA VAL A 169 2.46 9.64 4.13
C VAL A 169 1.76 8.80 5.20
N ILE A 170 1.06 9.43 6.13
CA ILE A 170 0.29 8.76 7.19
C ILE A 170 -0.69 7.73 6.59
N HIS A 171 -1.46 8.12 5.57
CA HIS A 171 -2.41 7.22 4.91
C HIS A 171 -1.70 6.02 4.25
N VAL A 172 -0.62 6.24 3.49
CA VAL A 172 0.12 5.15 2.84
C VAL A 172 0.79 4.22 3.87
N ALA A 173 1.20 4.74 5.02
CA ALA A 173 1.70 3.93 6.13
C ALA A 173 0.59 3.12 6.82
N ASP A 174 -0.62 3.67 6.97
CA ASP A 174 -1.80 2.96 7.50
C ASP A 174 -2.19 1.76 6.58
N GLU A 175 -2.13 1.94 5.26
CA GLU A 175 -2.28 0.84 4.28
C GLU A 175 -1.12 -0.17 4.34
N CYS A 176 0.10 0.28 4.61
CA CYS A 176 1.24 -0.59 4.84
C CYS A 176 1.07 -1.44 6.11
N LEU A 177 0.69 -0.83 7.24
CA LEU A 177 0.41 -1.52 8.50
C LEU A 177 -0.74 -2.52 8.36
N LYS A 178 -1.81 -2.21 7.60
CA LYS A 178 -2.87 -3.17 7.25
C LYS A 178 -2.33 -4.38 6.50
N THR A 179 -1.48 -4.16 5.51
CA THR A 179 -0.83 -5.22 4.72
C THR A 179 0.06 -6.10 5.62
N LEU A 180 0.85 -5.48 6.51
CA LEU A 180 1.70 -6.19 7.46
C LEU A 180 0.86 -7.00 8.47
N ALA A 181 -0.26 -6.46 8.96
CA ALA A 181 -1.11 -7.14 9.94
C ALA A 181 -1.62 -8.49 9.44
N ILE A 182 -2.12 -8.55 8.20
CA ILE A 182 -2.73 -9.77 7.62
C ILE A 182 -1.71 -10.81 7.13
N HIS A 183 -0.43 -10.48 7.06
CA HIS A 183 0.61 -11.32 6.45
C HIS A 183 1.78 -11.69 7.38
N LEU A 184 2.00 -10.94 8.46
CA LEU A 184 3.01 -11.26 9.47
C LEU A 184 2.44 -12.20 10.54
N PRO A 185 3.28 -12.96 11.28
CA PRO A 185 2.79 -13.88 12.29
C PRO A 185 2.12 -13.13 13.45
N LEU A 186 0.83 -13.43 13.68
CA LEU A 186 -0.05 -12.85 14.72
C LEU A 186 0.65 -12.55 16.05
N HIS A 187 1.31 -13.57 16.62
CA HIS A 187 1.98 -13.46 17.92
C HIS A 187 3.15 -12.46 17.94
N ILE A 188 3.82 -12.23 16.81
CA ILE A 188 4.87 -11.22 16.69
C ILE A 188 4.26 -9.82 16.64
N VAL A 189 3.18 -9.64 15.86
CA VAL A 189 2.48 -8.35 15.75
C VAL A 189 1.96 -7.92 17.12
N ILE A 190 1.27 -8.80 17.85
CA ILE A 190 0.72 -8.48 19.18
C ILE A 190 1.84 -8.18 20.19
N ARG A 191 2.92 -8.97 20.18
CA ARG A 191 4.10 -8.71 21.03
C ARG A 191 4.72 -7.34 20.76
N ALA A 192 4.77 -6.90 19.50
CA ALA A 192 5.29 -5.59 19.13
C ALA A 192 4.35 -4.44 19.55
N LEU A 193 3.04 -4.59 19.38
CA LEU A 193 2.06 -3.53 19.63
C LEU A 193 1.72 -3.35 21.12
N ASN A 194 1.65 -4.43 21.90
CA ASN A 194 1.23 -4.37 23.31
C ASN A 194 2.07 -3.41 24.19
N PRO A 195 3.42 -3.41 24.13
CA PRO A 195 4.24 -2.48 24.91
C PRO A 195 4.03 -1.00 24.54
N ILE A 196 3.65 -0.71 23.29
CA ILE A 196 3.32 0.64 22.84
C ILE A 196 1.95 1.05 23.37
N ILE A 197 0.93 0.19 23.20
CA ILE A 197 -0.45 0.47 23.63
C ILE A 197 -0.54 0.67 25.16
N ALA A 198 0.28 -0.05 25.94
CA ALA A 198 0.38 0.14 27.39
C ALA A 198 0.98 1.50 27.80
N GLN A 199 1.69 2.18 26.90
CA GLN A 199 2.29 3.50 27.11
C GLN A 199 1.44 4.57 26.41
N LEU A 200 0.33 4.96 27.04
CA LEU A 200 -0.67 5.88 26.46
C LEU A 200 -0.13 7.25 26.00
N SER A 201 1.05 7.65 26.47
CA SER A 201 1.76 8.87 26.02
C SER A 201 2.63 8.68 24.76
N ASP A 202 2.76 7.45 24.25
CA ASP A 202 3.54 7.15 23.05
C ASP A 202 2.74 7.58 21.80
N PRO A 203 3.30 8.43 20.91
CA PRO A 203 2.61 8.91 19.71
C PRO A 203 2.19 7.78 18.75
N ARG A 204 2.80 6.59 18.86
CA ARG A 204 2.52 5.42 18.04
C ARG A 204 1.30 4.61 18.52
N VAL A 205 0.69 4.93 19.68
CA VAL A 205 -0.50 4.23 20.20
C VAL A 205 -1.65 4.23 19.18
N GLY A 206 -1.95 5.38 18.56
CA GLY A 206 -3.04 5.49 17.59
C GLY A 206 -2.87 4.57 16.37
N PRO A 207 -1.76 4.65 15.62
CA PRO A 207 -1.45 3.70 14.55
C PRO A 207 -1.36 2.24 15.00
N SER A 208 -0.85 1.98 16.21
CA SER A 208 -0.76 0.62 16.79
C SER A 208 -2.14 0.02 17.04
N LEU A 209 -3.05 0.79 17.65
CA LEU A 209 -4.44 0.36 17.86
C LEU A 209 -5.15 0.10 16.53
N LYS A 210 -4.97 0.95 15.52
CA LYS A 210 -5.53 0.70 14.18
C LYS A 210 -5.01 -0.61 13.58
N MET A 211 -3.70 -0.85 13.63
CA MET A 211 -3.10 -2.09 13.14
C MET A 211 -3.67 -3.32 13.88
N LEU A 212 -3.79 -3.23 15.22
CA LEU A 212 -4.35 -4.29 16.05
C LEU A 212 -5.83 -4.55 15.77
N THR A 213 -6.63 -3.50 15.55
CA THR A 213 -8.04 -3.62 15.12
C THR A 213 -8.14 -4.35 13.79
N ARG A 214 -7.31 -4.00 12.80
CA ARG A 214 -7.29 -4.64 11.47
C ARG A 214 -6.84 -6.10 11.52
N LEU A 215 -5.91 -6.43 12.42
CA LEU A 215 -5.48 -7.80 12.72
C LEU A 215 -6.67 -8.62 13.25
N VAL A 216 -7.35 -8.13 14.29
CA VAL A 216 -8.51 -8.81 14.91
C VAL A 216 -9.68 -8.97 13.95
N GLU A 217 -9.97 -7.97 13.11
CA GLU A 217 -11.03 -8.03 12.09
C GLU A 217 -10.76 -9.06 10.98
N ALA A 218 -9.51 -9.46 10.76
CA ALA A 218 -9.12 -10.41 9.73
C ALA A 218 -9.06 -11.88 10.21
N MET A 219 -9.23 -12.12 11.51
CA MET A 219 -9.08 -13.44 12.12
C MET A 219 -10.39 -14.23 12.19
N GLU A 220 -10.30 -15.55 12.10
CA GLU A 220 -11.44 -16.42 12.44
C GLU A 220 -11.62 -16.51 13.97
N PRO A 221 -12.85 -16.75 14.50
CA PRO A 221 -13.11 -16.78 15.94
C PRO A 221 -12.22 -17.76 16.71
N ASP A 222 -11.91 -18.91 16.11
CA ASP A 222 -11.11 -19.97 16.72
C ASP A 222 -9.62 -19.59 16.85
N GLU A 223 -9.12 -18.70 15.99
CA GLU A 223 -7.77 -18.11 16.10
C GLU A 223 -7.73 -16.95 17.10
N LEU A 224 -8.84 -16.22 17.26
CA LEU A 224 -8.96 -15.06 18.13
C LEU A 224 -9.10 -15.44 19.61
N LEU A 225 -9.94 -16.44 19.93
CA LEU A 225 -10.24 -16.84 21.30
C LEU A 225 -8.99 -17.13 22.18
N PRO A 226 -7.94 -17.83 21.71
CA PRO A 226 -6.73 -18.07 22.50
C PRO A 226 -5.92 -16.81 22.80
N VAL A 227 -6.07 -15.76 21.98
CA VAL A 227 -5.18 -14.60 21.93
C VAL A 227 -5.83 -13.34 22.53
N LEU A 228 -7.16 -13.34 22.69
CA LEU A 228 -7.90 -12.30 23.43
C LEU A 228 -7.28 -11.93 24.79
N PRO A 229 -6.78 -12.86 25.64
CA PRO A 229 -6.18 -12.50 26.93
C PRO A 229 -4.96 -11.57 26.83
N ASP A 230 -4.21 -11.64 25.72
CA ASP A 230 -3.05 -10.78 25.47
C ASP A 230 -3.45 -9.43 24.88
N ILE A 231 -4.56 -9.38 24.12
CA ILE A 231 -5.09 -8.16 23.47
C ILE A 231 -5.87 -7.29 24.47
N THR A 232 -6.69 -7.92 25.32
CA THR A 232 -7.69 -7.26 26.18
C THR A 232 -7.07 -6.23 27.14
N PRO A 233 -5.92 -6.47 27.81
CA PRO A 233 -5.33 -5.50 28.73
C PRO A 233 -4.94 -4.18 28.06
N GLY A 234 -4.46 -4.23 26.81
CA GLY A 234 -4.12 -3.01 26.06
C GLY A 234 -5.36 -2.19 25.71
N VAL A 235 -6.39 -2.84 25.16
CA VAL A 235 -7.60 -2.15 24.66
C VAL A 235 -8.49 -1.63 25.80
N VAL A 236 -8.64 -2.37 26.89
CA VAL A 236 -9.49 -1.96 28.03
C VAL A 236 -8.89 -0.78 28.77
N ASN A 237 -7.55 -0.72 28.94
CA ASN A 237 -6.88 0.42 29.58
C ASN A 237 -7.00 1.72 28.76
N VAL A 238 -7.06 1.64 27.43
CA VAL A 238 -7.34 2.80 26.56
C VAL A 238 -8.81 3.24 26.66
N SER A 239 -9.74 2.30 26.88
CA SER A 239 -11.20 2.55 26.81
C SER A 239 -11.81 3.06 28.12
N LEU A 240 -11.02 3.20 29.19
CA LEU A 240 -11.46 3.63 30.53
C LEU A 240 -11.02 5.07 30.88
N ILE A 241 -10.69 5.87 29.86
CA ILE A 241 -10.19 7.25 29.96
C ILE A 241 -11.01 8.15 29.03
#